data_AF-A0A1Q8QKZ2-F1
#
_entry.id   AF-A0A1Q8QKZ2-F1
#
_cell.length_a   1.000
_cell.length_b   1.000
_cell.length_c   1.000
_cell.angle_alpha   90.00
_cell.angle_beta   90.00
_cell.angle_gamma   90.00
#
_symmetry.space_group_name_H-M   'P 1'
#
loop_
_entity.id
_entity.type
_entity.pdbx_description
1 polymer ?
#
loop_
_entity_poly.entity_id
_entity_poly.type
_entity_poly.pdbx_seq_one_letter_code
_entity_poly.pdbx_strand_id
1 'polypeptide(L)'
;MSIVLVGGHDRMHSEYMGICSKRGHYVKVYTQMPARFEKVIGTPDGIVLFTSTVSHQMIHTAVKEAKRKKIPVFRCHSSSGTSLEGLLQELEAKMLLSRKK
;
A
#
# COMPACT_ATOMS: atom_id res chain seq x y z
N MET A 1 -9.21 8.13 -0.44
CA MET A 1 -8.86 7.20 -1.56
C MET A 1 -8.90 5.76 -1.06
N SER A 2 -8.74 4.79 -1.95
CA SER A 2 -8.54 3.38 -1.63
C SER A 2 -7.06 3.01 -1.77
N ILE A 3 -6.47 2.46 -0.72
CA ILE A 3 -5.06 2.09 -0.66
C ILE A 3 -4.95 0.61 -0.29
N VAL A 4 -4.01 -0.09 -0.90
CA VAL A 4 -3.59 -1.42 -0.42
C VAL A 4 -2.19 -1.31 0.17
N LEU A 5 -2.07 -1.62 1.46
CA LEU A 5 -0.79 -1.73 2.15
C LEU A 5 -0.37 -3.20 2.18
N VAL A 6 0.86 -3.47 1.75
CA VAL A 6 1.43 -4.81 1.63
C VAL A 6 2.73 -4.85 2.44
N GLY A 7 2.73 -5.67 3.49
CA GLY A 7 3.82 -5.81 4.45
C GLY A 7 3.56 -5.17 5.79
N GLY A 8 4.64 -5.06 6.57
CA GLY A 8 4.62 -4.62 7.94
C GLY A 8 4.34 -5.76 8.90
N HIS A 9 4.19 -5.40 10.17
CA HIS A 9 4.03 -6.38 11.24
C HIS A 9 2.55 -6.53 11.62
N ASP A 10 2.10 -7.76 11.88
CA ASP A 10 0.71 -8.05 12.28
C ASP A 10 0.25 -7.19 13.46
N ARG A 11 1.13 -6.98 14.45
CA ARG A 11 0.86 -6.13 15.63
C ARG A 11 0.56 -4.66 15.30
N MET A 12 1.03 -4.18 14.15
CA MET A 12 0.83 -2.79 13.70
C MET A 12 -0.36 -2.66 12.75
N HIS A 13 -1.09 -3.74 12.45
CA HIS A 13 -2.20 -3.71 11.50
C HIS A 13 -3.21 -2.60 11.82
N SER A 14 -3.69 -2.53 13.07
CA SER A 14 -4.63 -1.49 13.52
C SER A 14 -4.03 -0.09 13.47
N GLU A 15 -2.72 0.05 13.73
CA GLU A 15 -2.02 1.33 13.65
C GLU A 15 -1.94 1.83 12.20
N TYR A 16 -1.55 0.96 11.27
CA TYR A 16 -1.53 1.29 9.84
C TYR A 16 -2.91 1.70 9.33
N MET A 17 -3.95 0.96 9.73
CA MET A 17 -5.34 1.34 9.42
C MET A 17 -5.70 2.71 9.99
N GLY A 18 -5.33 2.98 11.24
CA GLY A 18 -5.57 4.25 11.90
C GLY A 18 -4.87 5.42 11.20
N ILE A 19 -3.60 5.27 10.82
CA ILE A 19 -2.82 6.29 10.10
C ILE A 19 -3.50 6.66 8.78
N CYS A 20 -3.88 5.66 7.97
CA CYS A 20 -4.58 5.89 6.71
C CYS A 20 -5.96 6.53 6.91
N SER A 21 -6.72 6.04 7.88
CA SER A 21 -8.10 6.51 8.14
C SER A 21 -8.14 7.95 8.65
N LYS A 22 -7.18 8.35 9.50
CA LYS A 22 -7.01 9.74 9.96
C LYS A 22 -6.80 10.73 8.81
N ARG A 23 -6.29 10.26 7.67
CA ARG A 23 -6.10 11.03 6.43
C ARG A 23 -7.26 10.88 5.43
N GLY A 24 -8.34 10.19 5.82
CA GLY A 24 -9.51 9.98 4.95
C GLY A 24 -9.32 8.90 3.88
N HIS A 25 -8.36 7.98 4.07
CA HIS A 25 -8.13 6.87 3.15
C HIS A 25 -8.75 5.58 3.67
N TYR A 26 -9.49 4.89 2.80
CA TYR A 26 -9.86 3.51 2.99
C TYR A 26 -8.66 2.62 2.68
N VAL A 27 -8.30 1.72 3.58
CA VAL A 27 -7.12 0.87 3.41
C VAL A 27 -7.44 -0.60 3.62
N LYS A 28 -6.85 -1.45 2.77
CA LYS A 28 -6.70 -2.89 3.03
C LYS A 28 -5.25 -3.16 3.39
N VAL A 29 -5.02 -3.76 4.55
CA VAL A 29 -3.68 -4.09 5.03
C VAL A 29 -3.47 -5.60 4.88
N TYR A 30 -2.39 -5.99 4.23
CA TYR A 30 -1.96 -7.37 4.11
C TYR A 30 -0.53 -7.48 4.62
N THR A 31 -0.37 -7.97 5.84
CA THR A 31 0.93 -8.27 6.47
C THR A 31 1.39 -9.69 6.15
N GLN A 32 0.46 -10.56 5.76
CA GLN A 32 0.68 -11.95 5.34
C GLN A 32 0.09 -12.19 3.96
N MET A 33 0.52 -13.26 3.28
CA MET A 33 -0.02 -13.64 1.97
C MET A 33 -1.45 -14.18 2.10
N PRO A 34 -2.48 -13.47 1.58
CA PRO A 34 -3.83 -14.01 1.56
C PRO A 34 -4.02 -15.00 0.40
N ALA A 35 -5.03 -15.86 0.50
CA ALA A 35 -5.43 -16.71 -0.62
C ALA A 35 -5.88 -15.86 -1.82
N ARG A 36 -5.39 -16.19 -3.01
CA ARG A 36 -5.67 -15.46 -4.27
C ARG A 36 -5.35 -13.96 -4.16
N PHE A 37 -4.15 -13.66 -3.66
CA PHE A 37 -3.69 -12.30 -3.39
C PHE A 37 -3.91 -11.35 -4.57
N GLU A 38 -3.64 -11.84 -5.78
CA GLU A 38 -3.85 -11.11 -7.03
C GLU A 38 -5.28 -10.61 -7.24
N LYS A 39 -6.27 -11.36 -6.76
CA LYS A 39 -7.69 -11.00 -6.86
C LYS A 39 -8.09 -10.00 -5.77
N VAL A 40 -7.66 -10.26 -4.53
CA VAL A 40 -8.07 -9.44 -3.36
C VAL A 40 -7.42 -8.06 -3.31
N ILE A 41 -6.30 -7.85 -4.02
CA ILE A 41 -5.72 -6.53 -4.27
C ILE A 41 -6.77 -5.60 -4.89
N GLY A 42 -7.59 -6.08 -5.83
CA GLY A 42 -8.58 -5.24 -6.52
C GLY A 42 -7.94 -4.15 -7.39
N THR A 43 -8.56 -2.97 -7.44
CA THR A 43 -8.12 -1.80 -8.24
C THR A 43 -8.02 -0.53 -7.36
N PRO A 44 -7.12 -0.51 -6.37
CA PRO A 44 -6.92 0.66 -5.51
C PRO A 44 -6.31 1.84 -6.29
N ASP A 45 -6.39 3.03 -5.69
CA ASP A 45 -5.74 4.25 -6.18
C ASP A 45 -4.20 4.17 -6.03
N GLY A 46 -3.72 3.37 -5.08
CA GLY A 46 -2.29 3.16 -4.86
C GLY A 46 -1.99 1.91 -4.04
N ILE A 47 -0.78 1.38 -4.24
CA ILE A 47 -0.24 0.28 -3.45
C ILE A 47 1.02 0.73 -2.72
N VAL A 48 1.05 0.52 -1.41
CA VAL A 48 2.22 0.76 -0.56
C VAL A 48 2.86 -0.58 -0.21
N LEU A 49 4.17 -0.71 -0.40
CA LEU A 49 4.96 -1.93 -0.14
C LEU A 49 6.03 -1.66 0.92
N PHE A 50 5.99 -2.39 2.02
CA PHE A 50 7.09 -2.47 2.97
C PHE A 50 8.02 -3.63 2.60
N THR A 51 9.07 -3.35 1.82
CA THR A 51 9.89 -4.36 1.13
C THR A 51 10.71 -5.26 2.06
N SER A 52 11.00 -4.83 3.28
CA SER A 52 11.80 -5.59 4.26
C SER A 52 11.01 -6.65 5.03
N THR A 53 9.68 -6.53 5.05
CA THR A 53 8.79 -7.32 5.93
C THR A 53 7.84 -8.22 5.14
N VAL A 54 8.03 -8.31 3.83
CA VAL A 54 7.18 -9.08 2.90
C VAL A 54 7.97 -10.18 2.25
N SER A 55 7.31 -11.29 1.94
CA SER A 55 7.94 -12.33 1.12
C SER A 55 8.14 -11.87 -0.32
N HIS A 56 9.17 -12.41 -0.98
CA HIS A 56 9.43 -12.15 -2.40
C HIS A 56 8.21 -12.45 -3.27
N GLN A 57 7.47 -13.51 -2.96
CA GLN A 57 6.25 -13.87 -3.67
C GLN A 57 5.17 -12.80 -3.53
N MET A 58 5.02 -12.21 -2.34
CA MET A 58 4.04 -11.16 -2.08
C MET A 58 4.39 -9.88 -2.83
N ILE A 59 5.66 -9.47 -2.83
CA ILE A 59 6.14 -8.35 -3.67
C ILE A 59 5.83 -8.63 -5.14
N HIS A 60 6.22 -9.81 -5.62
CA HIS A 60 6.08 -10.16 -7.03
C HIS A 60 4.62 -10.07 -7.48
N THR A 61 3.70 -10.67 -6.72
CA THR A 61 2.26 -10.64 -7.02
C THR A 61 1.70 -9.22 -6.97
N ALA A 62 2.02 -8.44 -5.94
CA ALA A 62 1.56 -7.06 -5.81
C ALA A 62 2.04 -6.18 -6.97
N VAL A 63 3.34 -6.25 -7.31
CA VAL A 63 3.94 -5.45 -8.39
C VAL A 63 3.40 -5.89 -9.76
N LYS A 64 3.25 -7.20 -9.98
CA LYS A 64 2.69 -7.74 -11.24
C LYS A 64 1.27 -7.23 -11.46
N GLU A 65 0.42 -7.30 -10.44
CA GLU A 65 -0.96 -6.81 -10.52
C GLU A 65 -1.03 -5.29 -10.66
N ALA A 66 -0.18 -4.55 -9.94
CA ALA A 66 -0.09 -3.11 -10.07
C ALA A 66 0.24 -2.70 -11.51
N LYS A 67 1.24 -3.35 -12.12
CA LYS A 67 1.63 -3.10 -13.51
C LYS A 67 0.50 -3.42 -14.48
N ARG A 68 -0.18 -4.55 -14.30
CA ARG A 68 -1.31 -4.99 -15.14
C ARG A 68 -2.46 -3.97 -15.12
N LYS A 69 -2.75 -3.41 -13.95
CA LYS A 69 -3.86 -2.47 -13.71
C LYS A 69 -3.44 -1.00 -13.79
N LYS A 70 -2.16 -0.71 -14.09
CA LYS A 70 -1.58 0.64 -14.11
C LYS A 70 -1.74 1.39 -12.77
N ILE A 71 -1.66 0.67 -11.66
CA ILE A 71 -1.75 1.24 -10.31
C ILE A 71 -0.37 1.72 -9.87
N PRO A 72 -0.22 2.94 -9.35
CA PRO A 72 1.06 3.41 -8.83
C PRO A 72 1.48 2.66 -7.57
N VAL A 73 2.76 2.33 -7.50
CA VAL A 73 3.37 1.59 -6.40
C VAL A 73 4.39 2.46 -5.68
N PHE A 74 4.30 2.50 -4.36
CA PHE A 74 5.21 3.22 -3.47
C PHE A 74 5.90 2.20 -2.57
N ARG A 75 7.23 2.25 -2.49
CA ARG A 75 8.04 1.24 -1.79
C ARG A 75 8.81 1.89 -0.67
N CYS A 76 8.90 1.23 0.47
CA CYS A 76 9.77 1.63 1.57
C CYS A 76 10.39 0.41 2.24
N HIS A 77 11.64 0.54 2.68
CA HIS A 77 12.32 -0.50 3.45
C HIS A 77 11.94 -0.49 4.93
N SER A 78 11.40 0.59 5.46
CA SER A 78 10.93 0.66 6.85
C SER A 78 9.42 0.48 6.90
N SER A 79 8.95 -0.31 7.87
CA SER A 79 7.53 -0.53 8.11
C SER A 79 7.00 0.26 9.31
N SER A 80 7.64 1.36 9.71
CA SER A 80 7.15 2.20 10.81
C SER A 80 5.94 3.02 10.40
N GLY A 81 5.17 3.50 11.38
CA GLY A 81 4.08 4.46 11.14
C GLY A 81 4.57 5.74 10.47
N THR A 82 5.74 6.26 10.88
CA THR A 82 6.36 7.44 10.26
C THR A 82 6.72 7.22 8.79
N SER A 83 7.23 6.04 8.43
CA SER A 83 7.49 5.69 7.03
C SER A 83 6.20 5.58 6.22
N LEU A 84 5.12 5.04 6.81
CA LEU A 84 3.80 5.03 6.18
C LEU A 84 3.32 6.46 5.90
N GLU A 85 3.42 7.35 6.88
CA GLU A 85 2.99 8.75 6.72
C GLU A 85 3.72 9.47 5.59
N GLY A 86 5.03 9.28 5.45
CA GLY A 86 5.79 9.85 4.33
C GLY A 86 5.30 9.35 2.96
N LEU A 87 5.06 8.04 2.83
CA LEU A 87 4.55 7.46 1.57
C LEU A 87 3.14 7.95 1.24
N LEU A 88 2.29 8.16 2.25
CA LEU A 88 0.95 8.71 2.05
C LEU A 88 1.02 10.16 1.53
N GLN A 89 1.93 10.99 2.05
CA GLN A 89 2.15 12.34 1.54
C GLN A 89 2.62 12.34 0.07
N GLU A 90 3.56 11.45 -0.28
CA GLU A 90 3.99 11.29 -1.68
C GLU A 90 2.86 10.86 -2.60
N LEU A 91 2.03 9.91 -2.15
CA LEU A 91 0.86 9.43 -2.87
C LEU A 91 -0.14 10.57 -3.10
N GLU A 92 -0.49 11.31 -2.04
CA GLU A 92 -1.41 12.46 -2.10
C GLU A 92 -0.90 13.54 -3.07
N ALA A 93 0.38 13.89 -2.98
CA ALA A 93 0.99 14.88 -3.86
C ALA A 93 0.94 14.45 -5.34
N LYS A 94 1.28 13.20 -5.64
CA LYS A 94 1.27 12.66 -7.01
C LYS A 94 -0.14 12.65 -7.61
N MET A 95 -1.14 12.34 -6.79
CA MET A 95 -2.55 12.37 -7.21
C MET A 95 -3.03 13.80 -7.48
N LEU A 96 -2.60 14.77 -6.67
CA LEU A 96 -2.92 16.18 -6.88
C LEU A 96 -2.36 16.69 -8.22
N LEU A 97 -1.13 16.30 -8.56
CA LEU A 97 -0.51 16.63 -9.86
C LEU A 97 -1.27 16.02 -11.03
N SER A 98 -1.79 14.80 -10.89
CA SER A 98 -2.56 14.14 -11.95
C SER A 98 -3.94 14.75 -12.19
N ARG A 99 -4.50 15.49 -11.22
CA ARG A 99 -5.80 16.18 -11.36
C ARG A 99 -5.70 17.57 -11.99
N LYS A 100 -4.49 18.15 -12.02
CA LYS A 100 -4.24 19.48 -12.60
C LYS A 100 -3.84 19.43 -14.08
N LYS A 101 -3.63 18.24 -14.64
CA LYS A 101 -3.40 17.98 -16.06
C LYS A 101 -4.71 17.52 -16.71
#